data_AF-A0A925IT53-F1
#
_entry.id   AF-A0A925IT53-F1
#
_cell.length_a   1.000
_cell.length_b   1.000
_cell.length_c   1.000
_cell.angle_alpha   90.00
_cell.angle_beta   90.00
_cell.angle_gamma   90.00
#
_symmetry.space_group_name_H-M   'P 1'
#
loop_
_entity.id
_entity.type
_entity.pdbx_description
1 polymer ?
#
loop_
_entity_poly.entity_id
_entity_poly.type
_entity_poly.pdbx_seq_one_letter_code
_entity_poly.pdbx_strand_id
1 'polypeptide(L)'
;MTEHSRSSSSLRRQPKQQRGKERVERILDAAAAVFDDVGYDAATTHQIAAQAGTAIGSLYQFFPDKAAIFMAMELRHSERVKSMWAQVDIPQIVQLPLRQMIQTLTQAVGSLFAHPVSRVVFVQFYLAREIFQSIDESMTQEAINFMASILKQRNPSLKEEQYALLAEVCVHSSNAVMLAALRSTDQGHRQRLAQEIEDLMVSYLEPHVGDKQSPVVMKVMICPHCHSKQISKNGNRRGKQCYICKQCGKQFVSNSSG
;
A
#
# COMPACT_ATOMS: atom_id res chain seq x y z
N MET A 1 -26.93 -7.46 20.90
CA MET A 1 -26.77 -7.58 19.44
C MET A 1 -27.70 -6.58 18.80
N THR A 2 -27.19 -5.42 18.41
CA THR A 2 -27.95 -4.37 17.72
C THR A 2 -27.15 -3.96 16.50
N GLU A 3 -27.58 -4.44 15.33
CA GLU A 3 -27.10 -4.04 14.01
C GLU A 3 -27.22 -2.52 13.86
N HIS A 4 -26.09 -1.83 13.77
CA HIS A 4 -26.06 -0.42 13.39
C HIS A 4 -26.03 -0.32 11.86
N SER A 5 -27.21 -0.01 11.32
CA SER A 5 -27.48 0.35 9.93
C SER A 5 -26.42 1.30 9.35
N ARG A 6 -25.71 0.83 8.31
CA ARG A 6 -24.76 1.59 7.50
C ARG A 6 -25.49 2.60 6.60
N SER A 7 -25.48 3.88 6.96
CA SER A 7 -25.74 4.97 6.01
C SER A 7 -25.07 6.28 6.49
N SER A 8 -23.77 6.40 6.28
CA SER A 8 -23.00 7.63 6.49
C SER A 8 -22.96 8.46 5.20
N SER A 9 -24.07 9.11 4.85
CA SER A 9 -24.06 10.07 3.72
C SER A 9 -23.38 11.36 4.16
N SER A 10 -22.09 11.51 3.88
CA SER A 10 -21.33 12.77 4.04
C SER A 10 -21.84 13.88 3.12
N LEU A 11 -22.65 13.54 2.11
CA LEU A 11 -23.31 14.48 1.22
C LEU A 11 -24.70 14.86 1.74
N ARG A 12 -24.99 16.17 1.75
CA ARG A 12 -26.34 16.71 2.01
C ARG A 12 -27.30 16.40 0.87
N ARG A 13 -26.78 16.33 -0.37
CA ARG A 13 -27.53 15.97 -1.57
C ARG A 13 -26.68 15.06 -2.45
N GLN A 14 -27.12 13.82 -2.67
CA GLN A 14 -26.46 12.94 -3.62
C GLN A 14 -26.76 13.37 -5.07
N PRO A 15 -25.75 13.67 -5.89
CA PRO A 15 -25.96 14.02 -7.29
C PRO A 15 -26.40 12.80 -8.11
N LYS A 16 -27.61 12.86 -8.69
CA LYS A 16 -28.11 11.82 -9.59
C LYS A 16 -27.59 11.97 -11.03
N GLN A 17 -27.36 13.20 -11.47
CA GLN A 17 -26.90 13.52 -12.83
C GLN A 17 -25.38 13.58 -12.92
N GLN A 18 -24.85 13.21 -14.08
CA GLN A 18 -23.40 13.16 -14.36
C GLN A 18 -22.68 14.48 -14.01
N ARG A 19 -23.24 15.62 -14.41
CA ARG A 19 -22.69 16.95 -14.09
C ARG A 19 -22.57 17.23 -12.58
N GLY A 20 -23.47 16.67 -11.78
CA GLY A 20 -23.42 16.79 -10.32
C GLY A 20 -22.30 15.95 -9.71
N LYS A 21 -22.09 14.74 -10.24
CA LYS A 21 -20.99 13.85 -9.81
C LYS A 21 -19.63 14.47 -10.15
N GLU A 22 -19.46 14.97 -11.37
CA GLU A 22 -18.25 15.67 -11.79
C GLU A 22 -17.94 16.90 -10.92
N ARG A 23 -18.98 17.60 -10.44
CA ARG A 23 -18.79 18.73 -9.54
C ARG A 23 -18.33 18.29 -8.16
N VAL A 24 -18.89 17.20 -7.62
CA VAL A 24 -18.41 16.60 -6.37
C VAL A 24 -16.94 16.21 -6.50
N GLU A 25 -16.56 15.49 -7.57
CA GLU A 25 -15.15 15.10 -7.77
C GLU A 25 -14.20 16.29 -7.83
N ARG A 26 -14.57 17.35 -8.57
CA ARG A 26 -13.77 18.60 -8.61
C ARG A 26 -13.62 19.26 -7.24
N ILE A 27 -14.67 19.24 -6.42
CA ILE A 27 -14.59 19.78 -5.05
C ILE A 27 -13.64 18.92 -4.21
N LEU A 28 -13.70 17.59 -4.31
CA LEU A 28 -12.81 16.70 -3.55
C LEU A 28 -11.34 16.83 -3.99
N ASP A 29 -11.07 16.96 -5.29
CA ASP A 29 -9.72 17.20 -5.81
C ASP A 29 -9.16 18.54 -5.33
N ALA A 30 -9.98 19.59 -5.39
CA ALA A 30 -9.62 20.91 -4.89
C ALA A 30 -9.38 20.92 -3.38
N ALA A 31 -10.24 20.23 -2.62
CA ALA A 31 -10.10 20.09 -1.18
C ALA A 31 -8.79 19.39 -0.82
N ALA A 32 -8.47 18.29 -1.52
CA ALA A 32 -7.22 17.58 -1.31
C ALA A 32 -6.00 18.45 -1.60
N ALA A 33 -6.02 19.25 -2.68
CA ALA A 33 -4.94 20.16 -2.99
C ALA A 33 -4.77 21.25 -1.92
N VAL A 34 -5.88 21.87 -1.47
CA VAL A 34 -5.84 22.91 -0.43
C VAL A 34 -5.36 22.33 0.91
N PHE A 35 -5.83 21.13 1.29
CA PHE A 35 -5.40 20.47 2.53
C PHE A 35 -3.93 20.05 2.49
N ASP A 36 -3.41 19.63 1.34
CA ASP A 36 -1.99 19.25 1.16
C ASP A 36 -1.06 20.47 1.19
N ASP A 37 -1.56 21.65 0.76
CA ASP A 37 -0.80 22.90 0.72
C ASP A 37 -0.75 23.63 2.07
N VAL A 38 -1.91 23.92 2.67
CA VAL A 38 -1.99 24.75 3.89
C VAL A 38 -2.30 23.95 5.17
N GLY A 39 -2.54 22.64 5.05
CA GLY A 39 -2.99 21.80 6.16
C GLY A 39 -4.50 21.87 6.39
N TYR A 40 -5.05 20.83 7.05
CA TYR A 40 -6.50 20.73 7.28
C TYR A 40 -7.05 21.89 8.11
N ASP A 41 -6.39 22.27 9.20
CA ASP A 41 -6.91 23.28 10.13
C ASP A 41 -7.01 24.66 9.49
N ALA A 42 -5.96 25.09 8.79
CA ALA A 42 -5.90 26.40 8.13
C ALA A 42 -6.77 26.49 6.88
N ALA A 43 -7.11 25.36 6.25
CA ALA A 43 -7.94 25.34 5.06
C ALA A 43 -9.38 25.80 5.34
N THR A 44 -9.94 26.58 4.40
CA THR A 44 -11.31 27.11 4.45
C THR A 44 -12.15 26.61 3.28
N THR A 45 -13.47 26.49 3.47
CA THR A 45 -14.41 26.15 2.38
C THR A 45 -14.39 27.18 1.25
N HIS A 46 -14.04 28.43 1.54
CA HIS A 46 -13.85 29.48 0.53
C HIS A 46 -12.65 29.19 -0.38
N GLN A 47 -11.49 28.83 0.18
CA GLN A 47 -10.32 28.44 -0.62
C GLN A 47 -10.63 27.21 -1.49
N ILE A 48 -11.33 26.21 -0.92
CA ILE A 48 -11.73 25.01 -1.65
C ILE A 48 -12.68 25.35 -2.80
N ALA A 49 -13.69 26.20 -2.57
CA ALA A 49 -14.63 26.61 -3.61
C ALA A 49 -13.94 27.38 -4.75
N ALA A 50 -13.02 28.30 -4.40
CA ALA A 50 -12.21 29.04 -5.35
C ALA A 50 -11.34 28.09 -6.19
N GLN A 51 -10.61 27.17 -5.54
CA GLN A 51 -9.76 26.17 -6.20
C GLN A 51 -10.57 25.23 -7.10
N ALA A 52 -11.80 24.86 -6.72
CA ALA A 52 -12.68 24.01 -7.51
C ALA A 52 -13.34 24.73 -8.70
N GLY A 53 -13.21 26.07 -8.79
CA GLY A 53 -13.94 26.89 -9.74
C GLY A 53 -15.46 26.78 -9.56
N THR A 54 -15.93 26.78 -8.31
CA THR A 54 -17.36 26.68 -7.98
C THR A 54 -17.80 27.78 -7.03
N ALA A 55 -19.06 28.20 -7.13
CA ALA A 55 -19.62 29.16 -6.19
C ALA A 55 -19.74 28.54 -4.79
N ILE A 56 -19.43 29.31 -3.74
CA ILE A 56 -19.49 28.83 -2.36
C ILE A 56 -20.86 28.24 -1.98
N GLY A 57 -21.95 28.86 -2.45
CA GLY A 57 -23.31 28.33 -2.26
C GLY A 57 -23.53 26.98 -2.94
N SER A 58 -22.89 26.71 -4.08
CA SER A 58 -22.96 25.40 -4.73
C SER A 58 -22.18 24.33 -3.98
N LEU A 59 -21.07 24.68 -3.32
CA LEU A 59 -20.35 23.75 -2.44
C LEU A 59 -21.25 23.36 -1.26
N TYR A 60 -21.88 24.33 -0.61
CA TYR A 60 -22.78 24.09 0.54
C TYR A 60 -24.05 23.30 0.20
N GLN A 61 -24.42 23.19 -1.07
CA GLN A 61 -25.49 22.28 -1.51
C GLN A 61 -25.09 20.80 -1.39
N PHE A 62 -23.80 20.49 -1.50
CA PHE A 62 -23.27 19.13 -1.40
C PHE A 62 -22.71 18.85 -0.01
N PHE A 63 -21.93 19.78 0.55
CA PHE A 63 -21.19 19.59 1.78
C PHE A 63 -21.54 20.69 2.79
N PRO A 64 -22.14 20.35 3.94
CA PRO A 64 -22.53 21.35 4.94
C PRO A 64 -21.34 22.07 5.58
N ASP A 65 -20.17 21.42 5.66
CA ASP A 65 -18.97 21.94 6.30
C ASP A 65 -17.69 21.27 5.75
N LYS A 66 -16.52 21.69 6.28
CA LYS A 66 -15.20 21.16 5.92
C LYS A 66 -15.02 19.69 6.32
N ALA A 67 -15.63 19.24 7.42
CA ALA A 67 -15.53 17.86 7.88
C ALA A 67 -16.27 16.91 6.93
N ALA A 68 -17.44 17.30 6.43
CA ALA A 68 -18.19 16.53 5.44
C ALA A 68 -17.44 16.35 4.12
N ILE A 69 -16.68 17.37 3.68
CA ILE A 69 -15.78 17.25 2.51
C ILE A 69 -14.71 16.20 2.78
N PHE A 70 -14.07 16.26 3.94
CA PHE A 70 -13.01 15.33 4.32
C PHE A 70 -13.54 13.89 4.44
N MET A 71 -14.68 13.66 5.07
CA MET A 71 -15.32 12.33 5.13
C MET A 71 -15.61 11.76 3.73
N ALA A 72 -16.00 12.60 2.77
CA ALA A 72 -16.15 12.15 1.38
C ALA A 72 -14.81 11.83 0.71
N MET A 73 -13.74 12.57 1.04
CA MET A 73 -12.38 12.23 0.61
C MET A 73 -11.90 10.90 1.19
N GLU A 74 -12.24 10.59 2.44
CA GLU A 74 -11.93 9.30 3.07
C GLU A 74 -12.60 8.14 2.33
N LEU A 75 -13.90 8.25 2.05
CA LEU A 75 -14.61 7.23 1.25
C LEU A 75 -13.94 7.01 -0.11
N ARG A 76 -13.55 8.11 -0.78
CA ARG A 76 -12.81 8.03 -2.05
C ARG A 76 -11.43 7.39 -1.87
N HIS A 77 -10.73 7.66 -0.77
CA HIS A 77 -9.44 7.04 -0.44
C HIS A 77 -9.60 5.54 -0.18
N SER A 78 -10.61 5.11 0.59
CA SER A 78 -10.88 3.70 0.86
C SER A 78 -11.15 2.92 -0.43
N GLU A 79 -11.92 3.47 -1.37
CA GLU A 79 -12.14 2.83 -2.68
C GLU A 79 -10.84 2.75 -3.52
N ARG A 80 -9.94 3.73 -3.40
CA ARG A 80 -8.60 3.66 -4.03
C ARG A 80 -7.74 2.56 -3.42
N VAL A 81 -7.75 2.42 -2.09
CA VAL A 81 -7.02 1.36 -1.37
C VAL A 81 -7.53 -0.02 -1.77
N LYS A 82 -8.86 -0.23 -1.76
CA LYS A 82 -9.47 -1.49 -2.21
C LYS A 82 -9.09 -1.82 -3.65
N SER A 83 -9.16 -0.83 -4.54
CA SER A 83 -8.80 -0.99 -5.95
C SER A 83 -7.32 -1.35 -6.12
N MET A 84 -6.43 -0.78 -5.30
CA MET A 84 -5.01 -1.10 -5.29
C MET A 84 -4.77 -2.54 -4.85
N TRP A 85 -5.37 -2.98 -3.74
CA TRP A 85 -5.22 -4.38 -3.29
C TRP A 85 -5.78 -5.39 -4.29
N ALA A 86 -6.91 -5.07 -4.93
CA ALA A 86 -7.52 -5.93 -5.94
C ALA A 86 -6.64 -6.13 -7.19
N GLN A 87 -5.69 -5.24 -7.45
CA GLN A 87 -4.74 -5.36 -8.56
C GLN A 87 -3.51 -6.21 -8.23
N VAL A 88 -3.31 -6.57 -6.97
CA VAL A 88 -2.16 -7.40 -6.56
C VAL A 88 -2.46 -8.86 -6.84
N ASP A 89 -1.75 -9.45 -7.81
CA ASP A 89 -1.76 -10.89 -8.07
C ASP A 89 -0.95 -11.62 -6.97
N ILE A 90 -1.63 -12.00 -5.88
CA ILE A 90 -1.00 -12.68 -4.74
C ILE A 90 -0.25 -13.95 -5.18
N PRO A 91 -0.86 -14.88 -5.94
CA PRO A 91 -0.16 -16.06 -6.45
C PRO A 91 1.14 -15.75 -7.19
N GLN A 92 1.21 -14.64 -7.95
CA GLN A 92 2.41 -14.23 -8.64
C GLN A 92 3.45 -13.62 -7.69
N ILE A 93 3.05 -12.70 -6.81
CA ILE A 93 4.02 -11.96 -5.97
C ILE A 93 4.70 -12.85 -4.92
N VAL A 94 4.01 -13.87 -4.39
CA VAL A 94 4.59 -14.76 -3.36
C VAL A 94 5.71 -15.66 -3.90
N GLN A 95 5.79 -15.81 -5.23
CA GLN A 95 6.84 -16.58 -5.90
C GLN A 95 8.14 -15.77 -6.10
N LEU A 96 8.09 -14.44 -5.92
CA LEU A 96 9.24 -13.56 -6.07
C LEU A 96 10.22 -13.73 -4.89
N PRO A 97 11.53 -13.49 -5.10
CA PRO A 97 12.49 -13.31 -4.01
C PRO A 97 11.98 -12.28 -3.00
N LEU A 98 12.21 -12.51 -1.69
CA LEU A 98 11.60 -11.71 -0.62
C LEU A 98 11.74 -10.21 -0.87
N ARG A 99 12.96 -9.75 -1.15
CA ARG A 99 13.23 -8.34 -1.44
C ARG A 99 12.43 -7.80 -2.62
N GLN A 100 12.25 -8.58 -3.69
CA GLN A 100 11.45 -8.15 -4.84
C GLN A 100 9.96 -8.14 -4.52
N MET A 101 9.46 -9.10 -3.73
CA MET A 101 8.09 -9.10 -3.24
C MET A 101 7.80 -7.86 -2.40
N ILE A 102 8.65 -7.57 -1.40
CA ILE A 102 8.51 -6.38 -0.54
C ILE A 102 8.60 -5.11 -1.38
N GLN A 103 9.57 -5.00 -2.28
CA GLN A 103 9.69 -3.86 -3.20
C GLN A 103 8.42 -3.65 -4.05
N THR A 104 7.79 -4.72 -4.52
CA THR A 104 6.56 -4.63 -5.32
C THR A 104 5.40 -4.09 -4.47
N LEU A 105 5.29 -4.57 -3.23
CA LEU A 105 4.28 -4.12 -2.27
C LEU A 105 4.49 -2.66 -1.84
N THR A 106 5.73 -2.27 -1.52
CA THR A 106 6.06 -0.88 -1.15
C THR A 106 5.85 0.08 -2.30
N GLN A 107 6.14 -0.31 -3.54
CA GLN A 107 5.87 0.50 -4.73
C GLN A 107 4.37 0.70 -4.96
N ALA A 108 3.56 -0.36 -4.79
CA ALA A 108 2.11 -0.25 -4.88
C ALA A 108 1.58 0.76 -3.86
N VAL A 109 2.00 0.63 -2.58
CA VAL A 109 1.63 1.57 -1.52
C VAL A 109 2.17 2.98 -1.78
N GLY A 110 3.40 3.13 -2.25
CA GLY A 110 4.00 4.42 -2.60
C GLY A 110 3.22 5.15 -3.71
N SER A 111 2.73 4.42 -4.71
CA SER A 111 1.91 4.97 -5.79
C SER A 111 0.59 5.56 -5.29
N LEU A 112 0.01 4.98 -4.23
CA LEU A 112 -1.20 5.49 -3.61
C LEU A 112 -0.99 6.91 -3.07
N PHE A 113 0.18 7.17 -2.49
CA PHE A 113 0.59 8.46 -1.91
C PHE A 113 1.09 9.49 -2.94
N ALA A 114 1.19 9.13 -4.22
CA ALA A 114 1.37 10.13 -5.28
C ALA A 114 0.16 11.08 -5.39
N HIS A 115 -1.02 10.63 -4.95
CA HIS A 115 -2.25 11.43 -4.97
C HIS A 115 -2.45 12.22 -3.66
N PRO A 116 -2.74 13.54 -3.71
CA PRO A 116 -2.94 14.37 -2.51
C PRO A 116 -4.00 13.83 -1.55
N VAL A 117 -5.13 13.34 -2.08
CA VAL A 117 -6.20 12.72 -1.28
C VAL A 117 -5.66 11.67 -0.31
N SER A 118 -4.81 10.75 -0.80
CA SER A 118 -4.27 9.68 0.04
C SER A 118 -3.28 10.19 1.08
N ARG A 119 -2.43 11.17 0.73
CA ARG A 119 -1.49 11.77 1.68
C ARG A 119 -2.21 12.48 2.80
N VAL A 120 -3.18 13.32 2.44
CA VAL A 120 -3.96 14.12 3.38
C VAL A 120 -4.74 13.21 4.32
N VAL A 121 -5.48 12.23 3.80
CA VAL A 121 -6.26 11.30 4.63
C VAL A 121 -5.34 10.51 5.56
N PHE A 122 -4.21 9.99 5.06
CA PHE A 122 -3.27 9.23 5.87
C PHE A 122 -2.62 10.07 6.98
N VAL A 123 -2.14 11.27 6.65
CA VAL A 123 -1.52 12.17 7.66
C VAL A 123 -2.55 12.55 8.73
N GLN A 124 -3.77 12.90 8.33
CA GLN A 124 -4.82 13.29 9.28
C GLN A 124 -5.33 12.13 10.13
N PHE A 125 -5.40 10.92 9.57
CA PHE A 125 -5.70 9.71 10.34
C PHE A 125 -4.76 9.53 11.53
N TYR A 126 -3.47 9.86 11.38
CA TYR A 126 -2.49 9.72 12.46
C TYR A 126 -2.37 10.94 13.38
N LEU A 127 -2.69 12.15 12.90
CA LEU A 127 -2.53 13.39 13.67
C LEU A 127 -3.80 13.88 14.39
N ALA A 128 -4.98 13.53 13.89
CA ALA A 128 -6.26 14.11 14.33
C ALA A 128 -7.33 13.04 14.58
N ARG A 129 -6.95 11.91 15.23
CA ARG A 129 -7.85 10.78 15.53
C ARG A 129 -9.15 11.19 16.25
N GLU A 130 -9.10 12.24 17.07
CA GLU A 130 -10.27 12.71 17.84
C GLU A 130 -11.31 13.48 17.02
N ILE A 131 -10.92 14.09 15.90
CA ILE A 131 -11.84 14.84 15.03
C ILE A 131 -12.64 13.87 14.15
N PHE A 132 -12.04 12.73 13.85
CA PHE A 132 -12.59 11.73 12.94
C PHE A 132 -12.68 10.38 13.65
N GLN A 133 -13.35 10.34 14.80
CA GLN A 133 -13.56 9.12 15.61
C GLN A 133 -14.24 7.97 14.84
N SER A 134 -14.82 8.26 13.67
CA SER A 134 -15.35 7.28 12.73
C SER A 134 -14.38 6.83 11.65
N ILE A 135 -13.10 7.26 11.67
CA ILE A 135 -12.08 6.63 10.82
C ILE A 135 -11.88 5.24 11.38
N ASP A 136 -12.59 4.36 10.72
CA ASP A 136 -12.64 2.94 10.93
C ASP A 136 -11.20 2.43 11.11
N GLU A 137 -10.89 1.87 12.27
CA GLU A 137 -9.68 1.06 12.49
C GLU A 137 -9.55 -0.03 11.39
N SER A 138 -10.66 -0.31 10.69
CA SER A 138 -10.74 -1.07 9.44
C SER A 138 -9.65 -0.76 8.44
N MET A 139 -9.19 0.48 8.20
CA MET A 139 -8.16 0.69 7.16
C MET A 139 -6.82 0.02 7.49
N THR A 140 -6.34 0.22 8.72
CA THR A 140 -5.10 -0.43 9.17
C THR A 140 -5.33 -1.92 9.32
N GLN A 141 -6.48 -2.34 9.85
CA GLN A 141 -6.82 -3.74 10.01
C GLN A 141 -6.94 -4.50 8.68
N GLU A 142 -7.53 -3.89 7.66
CA GLU A 142 -7.63 -4.45 6.31
C GLU A 142 -6.23 -4.60 5.69
N ALA A 143 -5.33 -3.63 5.90
CA ALA A 143 -3.93 -3.75 5.47
C ALA A 143 -3.20 -4.89 6.20
N ILE A 144 -3.43 -5.06 7.50
CA ILE A 144 -2.89 -6.17 8.31
C ILE A 144 -3.42 -7.51 7.79
N ASN A 145 -4.73 -7.62 7.58
CA ASN A 145 -5.37 -8.83 7.07
C ASN A 145 -4.84 -9.19 5.67
N PHE A 146 -4.67 -8.19 4.82
CA PHE A 146 -4.10 -8.36 3.48
C PHE A 146 -2.65 -8.85 3.55
N MET A 147 -1.79 -8.21 4.35
CA MET A 147 -0.41 -8.65 4.57
C MET A 147 -0.35 -10.08 5.14
N ALA A 148 -1.15 -10.40 6.15
CA ALA A 148 -1.23 -11.75 6.73
C ALA A 148 -1.61 -12.80 5.67
N SER A 149 -2.52 -12.47 4.74
CA SER A 149 -2.89 -13.37 3.65
C SER A 149 -1.73 -13.69 2.70
N ILE A 150 -0.85 -12.70 2.42
CA ILE A 150 0.36 -12.88 1.62
C ILE A 150 1.36 -13.76 2.38
N LEU A 151 1.61 -13.47 3.65
CA LEU A 151 2.54 -14.23 4.50
C LEU A 151 2.12 -15.69 4.61
N LYS A 152 0.82 -15.96 4.76
CA LYS A 152 0.23 -17.31 4.82
C LYS A 152 0.43 -18.10 3.52
N GLN A 153 0.26 -17.46 2.37
CA GLN A 153 0.53 -18.12 1.09
C GLN A 153 2.03 -18.37 0.88
N ARG A 154 2.88 -17.46 1.38
CA ARG A 154 4.33 -17.55 1.20
C ARG A 154 4.97 -18.64 2.05
N ASN A 155 4.58 -18.76 3.31
CA ASN A 155 5.01 -19.85 4.19
C ASN A 155 3.82 -20.43 4.97
N PRO A 156 3.16 -21.49 4.45
CA PRO A 156 2.01 -22.11 5.08
C PRO A 156 2.30 -22.84 6.41
N SER A 157 3.58 -22.99 6.82
CA SER A 157 3.94 -23.77 8.01
C SER A 157 3.83 -23.00 9.33
N LEU A 158 3.59 -21.68 9.29
CA LEU A 158 3.44 -20.87 10.51
C LEU A 158 2.03 -21.02 11.09
N LYS A 159 1.89 -20.68 12.38
CA LYS A 159 0.60 -20.63 13.09
C LYS A 159 -0.15 -19.33 12.78
N GLU A 160 -1.47 -19.33 12.90
CA GLU A 160 -2.33 -18.15 12.65
C GLU A 160 -1.90 -16.91 13.46
N GLU A 161 -1.58 -17.09 14.74
CA GLU A 161 -1.10 -16.01 15.62
C GLU A 161 0.21 -15.38 15.11
N GLN A 162 1.06 -16.15 14.43
CA GLN A 162 2.31 -15.65 13.88
C GLN A 162 2.06 -14.80 12.64
N TYR A 163 1.12 -15.17 11.76
CA TYR A 163 0.76 -14.33 10.61
C TYR A 163 0.22 -12.97 11.05
N ALA A 164 -0.69 -12.98 12.03
CA ALA A 164 -1.27 -11.75 12.58
C ALA A 164 -0.21 -10.82 13.15
N LEU A 165 0.66 -11.34 14.03
CA LEU A 165 1.72 -10.54 14.66
C LEU A 165 2.74 -10.02 13.65
N LEU A 166 3.19 -10.85 12.71
CA LEU A 166 4.15 -10.43 11.67
C LEU A 166 3.55 -9.32 10.79
N ALA A 167 2.29 -9.48 10.38
CA ALA A 167 1.60 -8.50 9.56
C ALA A 167 1.36 -7.18 10.31
N GLU A 168 0.95 -7.26 11.58
CA GLU A 168 0.74 -6.11 12.46
C GLU A 168 2.03 -5.28 12.60
N VAL A 169 3.14 -5.93 12.95
CA VAL A 169 4.44 -5.25 13.07
C VAL A 169 4.87 -4.62 11.74
N CYS A 170 4.73 -5.33 10.62
CA CYS A 170 5.08 -4.80 9.30
C CYS A 170 4.25 -3.56 8.94
N VAL A 171 2.94 -3.61 9.13
CA VAL A 171 2.04 -2.50 8.75
C VAL A 171 2.26 -1.30 9.66
N HIS A 172 2.32 -1.47 10.98
CA HIS A 172 2.52 -0.35 11.90
C HIS A 172 3.88 0.33 11.72
N SER A 173 4.96 -0.46 11.59
CA SER A 173 6.28 0.10 11.37
C SER A 173 6.38 0.84 10.03
N SER A 174 5.83 0.26 8.96
CA SER A 174 5.77 0.91 7.64
C SER A 174 4.97 2.22 7.70
N ASN A 175 3.83 2.22 8.38
CA ASN A 175 3.00 3.41 8.50
C ASN A 175 3.69 4.52 9.31
N ALA A 176 4.40 4.17 10.39
CA ALA A 176 5.17 5.13 11.18
C ALA A 176 6.28 5.81 10.35
N VAL A 177 7.05 5.02 9.60
CA VAL A 177 8.11 5.56 8.73
C VAL A 177 7.53 6.35 7.56
N MET A 178 6.44 5.88 6.96
CA MET A 178 5.73 6.60 5.88
C MET A 178 5.19 7.94 6.38
N LEU A 179 4.61 8.00 7.58
CA LEU A 179 4.14 9.25 8.19
C LEU A 179 5.30 10.23 8.38
N ALA A 180 6.44 9.76 8.89
CA ALA A 180 7.65 10.58 9.01
C ALA A 180 8.12 11.10 7.64
N ALA A 181 8.12 10.25 6.61
CA ALA A 181 8.49 10.62 5.25
C ALA A 181 7.57 11.69 4.65
N LEU A 182 6.25 11.53 4.79
CA LEU A 182 5.25 12.48 4.28
C LEU A 182 5.32 13.84 4.97
N ARG A 183 5.70 13.89 6.25
CA ARG A 183 5.89 15.13 7.01
C ARG A 183 7.22 15.83 6.73
N SER A 184 8.19 15.15 6.13
CA SER A 184 9.46 15.77 5.74
C SER A 184 9.25 16.75 4.58
N THR A 185 9.74 17.98 4.74
CA THR A 185 9.79 19.00 3.67
C THR A 185 10.98 18.80 2.72
N ASP A 186 12.01 18.09 3.16
CA ASP A 186 13.15 17.69 2.32
C ASP A 186 12.79 16.45 1.50
N GLN A 187 12.79 16.60 0.16
CA GLN A 187 12.48 15.55 -0.81
C GLN A 187 13.50 14.39 -0.77
N GLY A 188 14.79 14.70 -0.64
CA GLY A 188 15.85 13.68 -0.57
C GLY A 188 15.78 12.90 0.74
N HIS A 189 15.46 13.56 1.85
CA HIS A 189 15.22 12.88 3.13
C HIS A 189 13.96 12.00 3.08
N ARG A 190 12.87 12.51 2.51
CA ARG A 190 11.62 11.75 2.30
C ARG A 190 11.88 10.46 1.52
N GLN A 191 12.63 10.54 0.43
CA GLN A 191 12.93 9.36 -0.40
C GLN A 191 13.77 8.32 0.36
N ARG A 192 14.76 8.77 1.15
CA ARG A 192 15.56 7.86 1.99
C ARG A 192 14.70 7.17 3.04
N LEU A 193 13.83 7.89 3.76
CA LEU A 193 12.91 7.28 4.73
C LEU A 193 11.99 6.23 4.08
N ALA A 194 11.45 6.52 2.89
CA ALA A 194 10.61 5.57 2.17
C ALA A 194 11.37 4.29 1.75
N GLN A 195 12.67 4.39 1.47
CA GLN A 195 13.52 3.23 1.14
C GLN A 195 13.80 2.35 2.36
N GLU A 196 13.97 2.94 3.55
CA GLU A 196 14.20 2.20 4.81
C GLU A 196 13.04 1.24 5.15
N ILE A 197 11.82 1.53 4.68
CA ILE A 197 10.66 0.64 4.84
C ILE A 197 10.94 -0.74 4.23
N GLU A 198 11.59 -0.80 3.07
CA GLU A 198 11.92 -2.06 2.39
C GLU A 198 12.95 -2.86 3.18
N ASP A 199 14.04 -2.21 3.61
CA ASP A 199 15.12 -2.88 4.34
C ASP A 199 14.67 -3.36 5.73
N LEU A 200 13.84 -2.57 6.41
CA LEU A 200 13.21 -2.95 7.67
C LEU A 200 12.35 -4.21 7.50
N MET A 201 11.43 -4.19 6.52
CA MET A 201 10.53 -5.32 6.29
C MET A 201 11.28 -6.58 5.86
N VAL A 202 12.22 -6.47 4.93
CA VAL A 202 13.03 -7.62 4.49
C VAL A 202 13.78 -8.22 5.68
N SER A 203 14.47 -7.40 6.47
CA SER A 203 15.26 -7.87 7.61
C SER A 203 14.38 -8.54 8.69
N TYR A 204 13.20 -7.98 8.96
CA TYR A 204 12.26 -8.54 9.94
C TYR A 204 11.62 -9.85 9.45
N LEU A 205 11.27 -9.94 8.17
CA LEU A 205 10.52 -11.07 7.62
C LEU A 205 11.39 -12.25 7.16
N GLU A 206 12.67 -12.03 6.84
CA GLU A 206 13.59 -13.04 6.33
C GLU A 206 13.61 -14.35 7.16
N PRO A 207 13.66 -14.33 8.51
CA PRO A 207 13.69 -15.57 9.30
C PRO A 207 12.40 -16.41 9.19
N HIS A 208 11.27 -15.77 8.87
CA HIS A 208 9.93 -16.37 8.94
C HIS A 208 9.39 -16.74 7.57
N VAL A 209 9.61 -15.89 6.57
CA VAL A 209 9.06 -16.02 5.22
C VAL A 209 10.12 -15.79 4.13
N GLY A 210 11.41 -15.84 4.48
CA GLY A 210 12.51 -15.75 3.52
C GLY A 210 12.46 -16.82 2.43
N ASP A 211 13.32 -16.66 1.42
CA ASP A 211 13.32 -17.51 0.23
C ASP A 211 13.60 -19.00 0.55
N LYS A 212 14.24 -19.28 1.69
CA LYS A 212 14.52 -20.66 2.16
C LYS A 212 13.32 -21.31 2.85
N GLN A 213 12.43 -20.51 3.41
CA GLN A 213 11.26 -20.93 4.16
C GLN A 213 10.06 -21.11 3.23
N SER A 214 10.09 -20.51 2.03
CA SER A 214 8.99 -20.61 1.09
C SER A 214 9.12 -21.82 0.17
N PRO A 215 8.12 -22.73 0.15
CA PRO A 215 8.10 -23.85 -0.79
C PRO A 215 7.75 -23.41 -2.23
N VAL A 216 7.26 -22.18 -2.41
CA VAL A 216 6.72 -21.64 -3.67
C VAL A 216 7.61 -20.58 -4.33
N VAL A 217 8.65 -20.09 -3.64
CA VAL A 217 9.59 -19.15 -4.25
C VAL A 217 10.27 -19.81 -5.43
N MET A 218 10.22 -19.14 -6.59
CA MET A 218 11.02 -19.53 -7.74
C MET A 218 12.46 -19.64 -7.28
N LYS A 219 13.05 -20.84 -7.31
CA LYS A 219 14.49 -21.01 -7.09
C LYS A 219 15.20 -20.22 -8.17
N VAL A 220 15.52 -18.96 -7.89
CA VAL A 220 16.38 -18.13 -8.73
C VAL A 220 17.73 -18.80 -8.70
N MET A 221 17.98 -19.63 -9.71
CA MET A 221 19.29 -20.21 -9.87
C MET A 221 20.24 -19.09 -10.26
N ILE A 222 21.23 -18.92 -9.42
CA ILE A 222 22.34 -18.03 -9.63
C ILE A 222 23.51 -18.90 -10.06
N CYS A 223 24.20 -18.51 -11.14
CA CYS A 223 25.40 -19.23 -11.56
C CYS A 223 26.45 -19.18 -10.44
N PRO A 224 26.98 -20.32 -9.95
CA PRO A 224 27.98 -20.34 -8.89
C PRO A 224 29.35 -19.79 -9.34
N HIS A 225 29.50 -19.48 -10.63
CA HIS A 225 30.75 -18.97 -11.19
C HIS A 225 30.74 -17.48 -11.50
N CYS A 226 29.59 -16.88 -11.77
CA CYS A 226 29.50 -15.47 -12.19
C CYS A 226 28.31 -14.71 -11.62
N HIS A 227 27.51 -15.34 -10.77
CA HIS A 227 26.33 -14.76 -10.12
C HIS A 227 25.21 -14.28 -11.06
N SER A 228 25.26 -14.65 -12.34
CA SER A 228 24.19 -14.36 -13.30
C SER A 228 22.91 -15.12 -12.98
N LYS A 229 21.76 -14.47 -13.19
CA LYS A 229 20.43 -15.09 -13.16
C LYS A 229 20.03 -15.69 -14.52
N GLN A 230 20.83 -15.50 -15.56
CA GLN A 230 20.54 -16.02 -16.91
C GLN A 230 20.91 -17.50 -17.01
N ILE A 231 20.06 -18.38 -16.48
CA ILE A 231 20.30 -19.82 -16.41
C ILE A 231 19.32 -20.59 -17.31
N SER A 232 19.77 -21.67 -17.93
CA SER A 232 18.92 -22.59 -18.70
C SER A 232 19.17 -24.05 -18.32
N LYS A 233 18.14 -24.88 -18.40
CA LYS A 233 18.26 -26.33 -18.20
C LYS A 233 19.13 -26.92 -19.32
N ASN A 234 20.06 -27.79 -18.96
CA ASN A 234 21.01 -28.42 -19.88
C ASN A 234 21.09 -29.94 -19.64
N GLY A 235 19.94 -30.61 -19.79
CA GLY A 235 19.83 -32.06 -19.60
C GLY A 235 20.12 -32.54 -18.17
N ASN A 236 20.33 -33.85 -18.02
CA ASN A 236 20.56 -34.49 -16.72
C ASN A 236 21.90 -35.24 -16.72
N ARG A 237 22.62 -35.20 -15.59
CA ARG A 237 23.87 -35.97 -15.37
C ARG A 237 23.77 -36.74 -14.06
N ARG A 238 23.91 -38.07 -14.13
CA ARG A 238 23.78 -38.97 -12.96
C ARG A 238 22.48 -38.75 -12.16
N GLY A 239 21.35 -38.62 -12.87
CA GLY A 239 20.04 -38.42 -12.27
C GLY A 239 19.76 -37.01 -11.73
N LYS A 240 20.72 -36.08 -11.80
CA LYS A 240 20.54 -34.69 -11.35
C LYS A 240 20.41 -33.73 -12.54
N GLN A 241 19.51 -32.76 -12.43
CA GLN A 241 19.32 -31.71 -13.43
C GLN A 241 20.58 -30.83 -13.53
N CYS A 242 21.13 -30.73 -14.74
CA CYS A 242 22.22 -29.83 -15.07
C CYS A 242 21.67 -28.52 -15.63
N TYR A 243 22.42 -27.45 -15.43
CA TYR A 243 22.11 -26.10 -15.84
C TYR A 243 23.32 -25.48 -16.53
N ILE A 244 23.08 -24.54 -17.44
CA ILE A 244 24.09 -23.74 -18.11
C ILE A 244 23.80 -22.26 -17.89
N CYS A 245 24.83 -21.48 -17.57
CA CYS A 245 24.71 -20.03 -17.51
C CYS A 245 24.87 -19.43 -18.91
N LYS A 246 23.89 -18.65 -19.38
CA LYS A 246 23.95 -17.94 -20.67
C LYS A 246 25.00 -16.82 -20.68
N GLN A 247 25.39 -16.31 -19.52
CA GLN A 247 26.37 -15.23 -19.41
C GLN A 247 27.82 -15.73 -19.42
N CYS A 248 28.16 -16.81 -18.69
CA CYS A 248 29.54 -17.32 -18.62
C CYS A 248 29.77 -18.68 -19.29
N GLY A 249 28.72 -19.31 -19.83
CA GLY A 249 28.77 -20.61 -20.50
C GLY A 249 29.02 -21.82 -19.59
N LYS A 250 29.31 -21.61 -18.30
CA LYS A 250 29.64 -22.70 -17.38
C LYS A 250 28.42 -23.52 -16.98
N GLN A 251 28.61 -24.83 -16.90
CA GLN A 251 27.60 -25.79 -16.50
C GLN A 251 27.74 -26.15 -15.02
N PHE A 252 26.62 -26.33 -14.34
CA PHE A 252 26.58 -26.74 -12.94
C PHE A 252 25.31 -27.56 -12.65
N VAL A 253 25.31 -28.31 -11.55
CA VAL A 253 24.17 -29.10 -11.09
C VAL A 253 23.48 -28.32 -9.98
N SER A 254 22.15 -28.36 -9.87
CA SER A 254 21.51 -27.77 -8.68
C SER A 254 22.02 -28.50 -7.44
N ASN A 255 22.57 -27.75 -6.49
CA ASN A 255 22.74 -28.26 -5.15
C ASN A 255 21.33 -28.39 -4.57
N SER A 256 20.77 -29.59 -4.62
CA SER A 256 19.77 -29.98 -3.65
C SER A 256 20.47 -29.98 -2.30
N SER A 257 20.36 -28.87 -1.57
CA SER A 257 20.65 -28.84 -0.14
C SER A 257 19.88 -29.99 0.50
N GLY A 258 20.60 -30.89 1.16
CA GLY A 258 20.00 -31.74 2.19
C GLY A 258 19.54 -30.89 3.37
#